data_AF-A0A7V7RMI7-F1
#
_entry.id   AF-A0A7V7RMI7-F1
#
_cell.length_a   1.000
_cell.length_b   1.000
_cell.length_c   1.000
_cell.angle_alpha   90.00
_cell.angle_beta   90.00
_cell.angle_gamma   90.00
#
_symmetry.space_group_name_H-M   'P 1'
#
loop_
_entity.id
_entity.type
_entity.pdbx_description
1 polymer ?
#
loop_
_entity_poly.entity_id
_entity_poly.type
_entity_poly.pdbx_seq_one_letter_code
_entity_poly.pdbx_strand_id
1 'polypeptide(L)'
;MKKNKWKLFFFVLLGLNLALFVLLAVLIYTPTEHQAYEPKELNESAYAPFSISANKQDLNGVINHYLESEGMTGAFDYQIFLNDDVELIGSLPVFTQEIQMKLAFEPTALENGDIVLEKKEMSVGQLQLPASYVMKFVKDNYDIPEWVEIVPSEERIYVALTDMKLKSDVKVKVNEFDLEQDDIRFSLLVPVQ
;
A
#
# COMPACT_ATOMS: atom_id res chain seq x y z
N MET A 1 -30.44 -30.10 -52.74
CA MET A 1 -30.79 -29.90 -51.32
C MET A 1 -30.09 -28.63 -50.81
N LYS A 2 -30.80 -27.50 -50.69
CA LYS A 2 -30.22 -26.23 -50.20
C LYS A 2 -29.93 -26.39 -48.71
N LYS A 3 -28.66 -26.60 -48.34
CA LYS A 3 -28.23 -26.63 -46.93
C LYS A 3 -28.66 -25.31 -46.28
N ASN A 4 -29.38 -25.39 -45.17
CA ASN A 4 -29.88 -24.25 -44.39
C ASN A 4 -28.71 -23.50 -43.72
N LYS A 5 -27.92 -22.76 -44.51
CA LYS A 5 -26.76 -22.00 -44.06
C LYS A 5 -27.12 -21.01 -42.96
N TRP A 6 -28.35 -20.46 -42.97
CA TRP A 6 -28.83 -19.53 -41.94
C TRP A 6 -28.96 -20.16 -40.54
N LYS A 7 -29.41 -21.42 -40.46
CA LYS A 7 -29.46 -22.14 -39.17
C LYS A 7 -28.05 -22.36 -38.61
N LEU A 8 -27.08 -22.65 -39.47
CA LEU A 8 -25.68 -22.78 -39.07
C LEU A 8 -25.12 -21.47 -38.53
N PHE A 9 -25.33 -20.34 -39.23
CA PHE A 9 -24.89 -19.03 -38.75
C PHE A 9 -25.54 -18.62 -37.42
N PHE A 10 -26.80 -18.98 -37.19
CA PHE A 10 -27.48 -18.74 -35.91
C PHE A 10 -26.79 -19.49 -34.74
N PHE A 11 -26.51 -20.79 -34.92
CA PHE A 11 -25.83 -21.57 -33.88
C PHE A 11 -24.38 -21.13 -33.66
N VAL A 12 -23.67 -20.70 -34.71
CA VAL A 12 -22.31 -20.13 -34.57
C VAL A 12 -22.36 -18.81 -33.78
N LEU A 13 -23.29 -17.92 -34.09
CA LEU A 13 -23.44 -16.64 -33.39
C LEU A 13 -23.86 -16.82 -31.93
N LEU A 14 -24.73 -17.80 -31.65
CA LEU A 14 -25.12 -18.18 -30.30
C LEU A 14 -23.92 -18.71 -29.51
N GLY A 15 -23.13 -19.59 -30.11
CA GLY A 15 -21.90 -20.11 -29.50
C GLY A 15 -20.88 -19.02 -29.20
N LEU A 16 -20.72 -18.05 -30.11
CA LEU A 16 -19.83 -16.90 -29.91
C LEU A 16 -20.30 -16.01 -28.75
N ASN A 17 -21.61 -15.73 -28.66
CA ASN A 17 -22.17 -14.98 -27.54
C ASN A 17 -21.98 -15.71 -26.22
N LEU A 18 -22.24 -17.03 -26.20
CA LEU A 18 -22.03 -17.84 -24.99
C LEU A 18 -20.56 -17.84 -24.57
N ALA A 19 -19.64 -17.99 -25.52
CA ALA A 19 -18.21 -17.94 -25.25
C ALA A 19 -17.78 -16.58 -24.70
N LEU A 20 -18.32 -15.48 -25.21
CA LEU A 20 -18.07 -14.13 -24.70
C LEU A 20 -18.58 -13.99 -23.25
N PHE A 21 -19.79 -14.46 -22.96
CA PHE A 21 -20.35 -14.45 -21.60
C PHE A 21 -19.50 -15.28 -20.63
N VAL A 22 -19.05 -16.47 -21.04
CA VAL A 22 -18.18 -17.32 -20.23
C VAL A 22 -16.84 -16.63 -19.99
N LEU A 23 -16.25 -15.99 -21.01
CA LEU A 23 -14.98 -15.28 -20.89
C LEU A 23 -15.08 -14.09 -19.92
N LEU A 24 -16.15 -13.30 -20.01
CA LEU A 24 -16.41 -12.23 -19.06
C LEU A 24 -16.65 -12.75 -17.64
N ALA A 25 -17.40 -13.85 -17.49
CA ALA A 25 -17.61 -14.47 -16.19
C ALA A 25 -16.28 -14.94 -15.58
N VAL A 26 -15.42 -15.61 -16.36
CA VAL A 26 -14.08 -16.01 -15.89
C VAL A 26 -13.29 -14.79 -15.43
N LEU A 27 -13.23 -13.71 -16.22
CA LEU A 27 -12.48 -12.50 -15.84
C LEU A 27 -13.01 -11.80 -14.57
N ILE A 28 -14.32 -11.83 -14.34
CA ILE A 28 -14.94 -11.22 -13.15
C ILE A 28 -14.73 -12.10 -11.91
N TYR A 29 -14.82 -13.43 -12.06
CA TYR A 29 -14.72 -14.36 -10.95
C TYR A 29 -13.30 -14.87 -10.69
N THR A 30 -12.32 -14.62 -11.57
CA THR A 30 -10.92 -14.92 -11.28
C THR A 30 -10.45 -14.04 -10.13
N PRO A 31 -10.09 -14.63 -8.97
CA PRO A 31 -9.52 -13.85 -7.89
C PRO A 31 -8.18 -13.27 -8.37
N THR A 32 -8.04 -11.96 -8.23
CA THR A 32 -6.72 -11.31 -8.34
C THR A 32 -5.82 -11.96 -7.30
N GLU A 33 -4.65 -12.41 -7.73
CA GLU A 33 -3.64 -13.04 -6.87
C GLU A 33 -3.37 -12.11 -5.69
N HIS A 34 -3.92 -12.46 -4.52
CA HIS A 34 -3.64 -11.75 -3.28
C HIS A 34 -2.25 -12.18 -2.84
N GLN A 35 -1.27 -11.30 -3.01
CA GLN A 35 0.00 -11.45 -2.31
C GLN A 35 -0.33 -11.21 -0.84
N ALA A 36 -0.51 -12.30 -0.09
CA ALA A 36 -0.58 -12.23 1.35
C ALA A 36 0.79 -11.72 1.82
N TYR A 37 0.80 -10.67 2.64
CA TYR A 37 2.03 -10.20 3.24
C TYR A 37 2.56 -11.28 4.17
N GLU A 38 3.74 -11.82 3.84
CA GLU A 38 4.47 -12.76 4.68
C GLU A 38 5.62 -12.00 5.35
N PRO A 39 5.55 -11.77 6.68
CA PRO A 39 6.63 -11.14 7.43
C PRO A 39 7.89 -11.99 7.29
N LYS A 40 9.01 -11.35 6.90
CA LYS A 40 10.30 -12.02 6.87
C LYS A 40 10.99 -11.86 8.22
N GLU A 41 11.53 -12.96 8.71
CA GLU A 41 12.39 -12.97 9.89
C GLU A 41 13.81 -12.53 9.50
N LEU A 42 14.34 -11.54 10.22
CA LEU A 42 15.72 -11.10 10.04
C LEU A 42 16.68 -11.96 10.85
N ASN A 43 17.78 -12.39 10.22
CA ASN A 43 18.88 -13.02 10.94
C ASN A 43 19.73 -11.96 11.65
N GLU A 44 19.39 -11.67 12.91
CA GLU A 44 20.05 -10.62 13.70
C GLU A 44 21.54 -10.88 13.98
N SER A 45 22.01 -12.14 13.92
CA SER A 45 23.41 -12.48 14.24
C SER A 45 24.45 -11.91 13.27
N ALA A 46 24.04 -11.47 12.07
CA ALA A 46 24.92 -10.85 11.08
C ALA A 46 25.09 -9.34 11.27
N TYR A 47 24.40 -8.74 12.24
CA TYR A 47 24.31 -7.29 12.41
C TYR A 47 24.64 -6.85 13.85
N ALA A 48 25.23 -5.68 13.98
CA ALA A 48 25.33 -4.96 15.26
C ALA A 48 24.12 -4.01 15.40
N PRO A 49 23.27 -4.17 16.42
CA PRO A 49 22.13 -3.30 16.66
C PRO A 49 22.52 -2.00 17.37
N PHE A 50 22.05 -0.88 16.84
CA PHE A 50 22.12 0.44 17.47
C PHE A 50 20.71 0.95 17.71
N SER A 51 20.33 1.11 18.98
CA SER A 51 19.01 1.64 19.34
C SER A 51 18.98 3.16 19.22
N ILE A 52 17.93 3.66 18.58
CA ILE A 52 17.65 5.08 18.37
C ILE A 52 16.23 5.35 18.84
N SER A 53 16.06 6.43 19.59
CA SER A 53 14.76 7.01 19.92
C SER A 53 14.53 8.26 19.10
N ALA A 54 13.32 8.44 18.59
CA ALA A 54 12.89 9.65 17.90
C ALA A 54 11.55 10.14 18.49
N ASN A 55 11.22 11.40 18.24
CA ASN A 55 9.89 11.94 18.48
C ASN A 55 9.15 12.12 17.14
N LYS A 56 7.83 12.31 17.23
CA LYS A 56 6.93 12.51 16.08
C LYS A 56 7.37 13.63 15.15
N GLN A 57 7.82 14.76 15.70
CA GLN A 57 8.18 15.94 14.91
C GLN A 57 9.42 15.69 14.05
N ASP A 58 10.46 15.12 14.63
CA ASP A 58 11.71 14.82 13.94
C ASP A 58 11.47 13.74 12.87
N LEU A 59 10.68 12.71 13.21
CA LEU A 59 10.34 11.63 12.30
C LEU A 59 9.48 12.10 11.12
N ASN A 60 8.52 13.02 11.34
CA ASN A 60 7.76 13.67 10.27
C ASN A 60 8.68 14.36 9.26
N GLY A 61 9.71 15.06 9.72
CA GLY A 61 10.69 15.72 8.85
C GLY A 61 11.47 14.70 8.00
N VAL A 62 11.90 13.61 8.62
CA VAL A 62 12.64 12.54 7.92
C VAL A 62 11.78 11.85 6.89
N ILE A 63 10.55 11.47 7.24
CA ILE A 63 9.61 10.78 6.34
C ILE A 63 9.33 11.65 5.12
N ASN A 64 8.90 12.90 5.30
CA ASN A 64 8.54 13.75 4.17
C ASN A 64 9.73 14.04 3.26
N HIS A 65 10.93 14.25 3.82
CA HIS A 65 12.14 14.41 3.02
C HIS A 65 12.50 13.15 2.20
N TYR A 66 12.34 11.98 2.80
CA TYR A 66 12.58 10.71 2.12
C TYR A 66 11.58 10.50 0.96
N LEU A 67 10.28 10.74 1.19
CA LEU A 67 9.25 10.58 0.16
C LEU A 67 9.45 11.52 -1.03
N GLU A 68 9.85 12.77 -0.77
CA GLU A 68 10.20 13.74 -1.81
C GLU A 68 11.45 13.31 -2.60
N SER A 69 12.48 12.78 -1.93
CA SER A 69 13.77 12.47 -2.56
C SER A 69 13.79 11.14 -3.33
N GLU A 70 13.08 10.12 -2.86
CA GLU A 70 12.97 8.80 -3.51
C GLU A 70 11.92 8.77 -4.62
N GLY A 71 11.26 9.89 -4.88
CA GLY A 71 10.36 9.99 -6.01
C GLY A 71 9.17 9.04 -5.88
N MET A 72 8.54 8.96 -4.70
CA MET A 72 7.15 8.52 -4.60
C MET A 72 6.21 9.57 -5.26
N THR A 73 6.61 10.07 -6.42
CA THR A 73 5.91 11.02 -7.25
C THR A 73 4.88 10.24 -8.04
N GLY A 74 3.62 10.35 -7.64
CA GLY A 74 2.51 9.84 -8.42
C GLY A 74 1.74 10.96 -9.10
N ALA A 75 0.47 10.69 -9.36
CA ALA A 75 -0.43 11.61 -10.06
C ALA A 75 -0.66 12.95 -9.31
N PHE A 76 -0.39 13.02 -8.01
CA PHE A 76 -0.62 14.19 -7.18
C PHE A 76 0.29 14.25 -5.93
N ASP A 77 0.40 15.45 -5.35
CA ASP A 77 1.17 15.72 -4.14
C ASP A 77 0.46 15.20 -2.88
N TYR A 78 1.24 14.65 -1.96
CA TYR A 78 0.77 14.21 -0.65
C TYR A 78 1.84 14.43 0.42
N GLN A 79 1.41 14.44 1.68
CA GLN A 79 2.24 14.58 2.86
C GLN A 79 1.80 13.59 3.93
N ILE A 80 2.76 13.14 4.75
CA ILE A 80 2.49 12.28 5.90
C ILE A 80 2.71 13.06 7.19
N PHE A 81 1.78 12.93 8.12
CA PHE A 81 1.84 13.52 9.45
C PHE A 81 1.60 12.44 10.51
N LEU A 82 2.56 12.30 11.42
CA LEU A 82 2.43 11.51 12.64
C LEU A 82 1.84 12.41 13.74
N ASN A 83 0.58 12.17 14.09
CA ASN A 83 -0.13 12.83 15.19
C ASN A 83 -0.39 11.81 16.31
N ASP A 84 -1.64 11.53 16.66
CA ASP A 84 -1.99 10.38 17.51
C ASP A 84 -2.13 9.11 16.65
N ASP A 85 -2.29 9.31 15.35
CA ASP A 85 -2.34 8.32 14.28
C ASP A 85 -1.46 8.75 13.10
N VAL A 86 -1.31 7.87 12.10
CA VAL A 86 -0.59 8.18 10.86
C VAL A 86 -1.58 8.78 9.87
N GLU A 87 -1.44 10.07 9.58
CA GLU A 87 -2.28 10.79 8.64
C GLU A 87 -1.58 10.97 7.29
N LEU A 88 -2.26 10.61 6.21
CA LEU A 88 -1.89 10.96 4.85
C LEU A 88 -2.85 12.03 4.33
N ILE A 89 -2.31 13.19 3.95
CA ILE A 89 -3.07 14.30 3.38
C ILE A 89 -2.58 14.54 1.96
N GLY A 90 -3.50 14.59 1.00
CA GLY A 90 -3.18 14.83 -0.41
C GLY A 90 -4.37 15.35 -1.20
N SER A 91 -4.23 15.48 -2.51
CA SER A 91 -5.31 15.92 -3.41
C SER A 91 -5.52 14.93 -4.55
N LEU A 92 -6.70 14.35 -4.70
CA LEU A 92 -6.98 13.39 -5.76
C LEU A 92 -7.59 14.10 -6.98
N PRO A 93 -7.06 13.93 -8.20
CA PRO A 93 -7.70 14.40 -9.42
C PRO A 93 -8.95 13.55 -9.71
N VAL A 94 -10.13 14.15 -9.54
CA VAL A 94 -11.42 13.53 -9.86
C VAL A 94 -12.08 14.32 -10.99
N PHE A 95 -12.09 13.73 -12.19
CA PHE A 95 -12.51 14.38 -13.43
C PHE A 95 -11.69 15.63 -13.79
N THR A 96 -12.19 16.82 -13.46
CA THR A 96 -11.56 18.12 -13.74
C THR A 96 -11.38 18.93 -12.46
N GLN A 97 -11.54 18.29 -11.29
CA GLN A 97 -11.45 18.92 -9.98
C GLN A 97 -10.43 18.18 -9.11
N GLU A 98 -9.62 18.94 -8.39
CA GLU A 98 -8.75 18.44 -7.34
C GLU A 98 -9.52 18.40 -6.03
N ILE A 99 -9.68 17.21 -5.44
CA ILE A 99 -10.41 17.03 -4.19
C ILE A 99 -9.43 16.68 -3.08
N GLN A 100 -9.45 17.45 -2.00
CA GLN A 100 -8.65 17.16 -0.82
C GLN A 100 -9.07 15.83 -0.17
N MET A 101 -8.07 15.06 0.19
CA MET A 101 -8.20 13.74 0.76
C MET A 101 -7.36 13.66 2.04
N LYS A 102 -7.94 13.05 3.07
CA LYS A 102 -7.28 12.69 4.32
C LYS A 102 -7.55 11.21 4.62
N LEU A 103 -6.49 10.43 4.82
CA LEU A 103 -6.56 9.07 5.35
C LEU A 103 -5.85 9.05 6.69
N ALA A 104 -6.42 8.37 7.66
CA ALA A 104 -5.90 8.19 9.00
C ALA A 104 -5.74 6.70 9.26
N PHE A 105 -4.58 6.29 9.73
CA PHE A 105 -4.23 4.90 9.99
C PHE A 105 -3.73 4.73 11.41
N GLU A 106 -4.22 3.68 12.07
CA GLU A 106 -3.69 3.22 13.35
C GLU A 106 -2.44 2.37 13.09
N PRO A 107 -1.26 2.77 13.58
CA PRO A 107 -0.05 1.98 13.41
C PRO A 107 0.05 0.86 14.44
N THR A 108 0.65 -0.25 14.07
CA THR A 108 1.03 -1.32 14.99
C THR A 108 2.38 -1.89 14.59
N ALA A 109 3.32 -1.93 15.53
CA ALA A 109 4.61 -2.58 15.34
C ALA A 109 4.45 -4.11 15.43
N LEU A 110 5.00 -4.82 14.45
CA LEU A 110 5.02 -6.27 14.41
C LEU A 110 6.27 -6.81 15.13
N GLU A 111 6.24 -8.07 15.57
CA GLU A 111 7.36 -8.70 16.30
C GLU A 111 8.66 -8.77 15.46
N ASN A 112 8.52 -8.92 14.14
CA ASN A 112 9.65 -8.91 13.20
C ASN A 112 10.24 -7.49 12.99
N GLY A 113 9.55 -6.47 13.50
CA GLY A 113 9.94 -5.06 13.47
C GLY A 113 9.53 -4.28 12.22
N ASP A 114 8.59 -4.82 11.46
CA ASP A 114 7.85 -4.09 10.44
C ASP A 114 6.63 -3.37 11.06
N ILE A 115 5.97 -2.51 10.29
CA ILE A 115 4.76 -1.79 10.73
C ILE A 115 3.57 -2.21 9.89
N VAL A 116 2.43 -2.48 10.53
CA VAL A 116 1.12 -2.51 9.86
C VAL A 116 0.36 -1.23 10.17
N LEU A 117 -0.22 -0.63 9.14
CA LEU A 117 -1.10 0.53 9.24
C LEU A 117 -2.52 0.07 8.92
N GLU A 118 -3.38 0.04 9.93
CA GLU A 118 -4.79 -0.32 9.76
C GLU A 118 -5.63 0.95 9.60
N LYS A 119 -6.51 0.98 8.59
CA LYS A 119 -7.36 2.16 8.37
C LYS A 119 -8.16 2.48 9.64
N LYS A 120 -8.07 3.72 10.10
CA LYS A 120 -8.89 4.30 11.16
C LYS A 120 -10.02 5.12 10.56
N GLU A 121 -9.69 6.21 9.88
CA GLU A 121 -10.66 7.14 9.29
C GLU A 121 -10.25 7.55 7.86
N MET A 122 -11.22 8.00 7.08
CA MET A 122 -10.96 8.53 5.74
C MET A 122 -11.99 9.60 5.38
N SER A 123 -11.51 10.66 4.71
CA SER A 123 -12.32 11.73 4.16
C SER A 123 -11.82 12.09 2.76
N VAL A 124 -12.74 12.19 1.80
CA VAL A 124 -12.47 12.68 0.43
C VAL A 124 -13.50 13.77 0.12
N GLY A 125 -13.20 15.02 0.49
CA GLY A 125 -14.16 16.12 0.40
C GLY A 125 -15.49 15.80 1.11
N GLN A 126 -16.60 15.80 0.36
CA GLN A 126 -17.93 15.41 0.85
C GLN A 126 -18.36 14.01 0.37
N LEU A 127 -17.48 13.31 -0.36
CA LEU A 127 -17.78 12.01 -0.94
C LEU A 127 -17.50 10.90 0.07
N GLN A 128 -18.48 10.02 0.26
CA GLN A 128 -18.32 8.80 1.05
C GLN A 128 -17.89 7.68 0.12
N LEU A 129 -16.58 7.59 -0.13
CA LEU A 129 -16.00 6.50 -0.90
C LEU A 129 -15.53 5.38 0.04
N PRO A 130 -15.61 4.09 -0.35
CA PRO A 130 -15.00 3.03 0.45
C PRO A 130 -13.47 3.11 0.37
N ALA A 131 -12.79 2.87 1.50
CA ALA A 131 -11.33 3.00 1.60
C ALA A 131 -10.59 2.09 0.63
N SER A 132 -11.09 0.87 0.44
CA SER A 132 -10.56 -0.09 -0.53
C SER A 132 -10.44 0.45 -1.96
N TYR A 133 -11.36 1.33 -2.41
CA TYR A 133 -11.26 1.93 -3.74
C TYR A 133 -10.15 2.96 -3.84
N VAL A 134 -10.01 3.80 -2.81
CA VAL A 134 -8.98 4.83 -2.75
C VAL A 134 -7.60 4.19 -2.64
N MET A 135 -7.45 3.20 -1.74
CA MET A 135 -6.21 2.45 -1.58
C MET A 135 -5.83 1.70 -2.86
N LYS A 136 -6.81 1.13 -3.57
CA LYS A 136 -6.57 0.53 -4.89
C LYS A 136 -6.12 1.57 -5.91
N PHE A 137 -6.76 2.73 -5.95
CA PHE A 137 -6.34 3.81 -6.85
C PHE A 137 -4.90 4.23 -6.58
N VAL A 138 -4.51 4.42 -5.32
CA VAL A 138 -3.12 4.74 -4.96
C VAL A 138 -2.18 3.61 -5.40
N LYS A 139 -2.52 2.34 -5.12
CA LYS A 139 -1.75 1.17 -5.56
C LYS A 139 -1.51 1.12 -7.07
N ASP A 140 -2.52 1.49 -7.86
CA ASP A 140 -2.48 1.38 -9.32
C ASP A 140 -1.85 2.62 -10.00
N ASN A 141 -1.72 3.76 -9.32
CA ASN A 141 -1.31 5.05 -9.92
C ASN A 141 -0.05 5.67 -9.28
N TYR A 142 0.55 5.02 -8.28
CA TYR A 142 1.78 5.46 -7.64
C TYR A 142 2.87 4.41 -7.79
N ASP A 143 4.11 4.87 -7.97
CA ASP A 143 5.30 4.02 -7.90
C ASP A 143 5.61 3.73 -6.42
N ILE A 144 4.98 2.67 -5.90
CA ILE A 144 5.16 2.21 -4.53
C ILE A 144 6.39 1.28 -4.49
N PRO A 145 7.33 1.48 -3.55
CA PRO A 145 8.51 0.65 -3.46
C PRO A 145 8.17 -0.76 -2.93
N GLU A 146 9.04 -1.72 -3.23
CA GLU A 146 8.85 -3.14 -2.87
C GLU A 146 8.66 -3.40 -1.36
N TRP A 147 9.10 -2.48 -0.50
CA TRP A 147 8.97 -2.60 0.96
C TRP A 147 7.65 -2.03 1.50
N VAL A 148 6.74 -1.55 0.64
CA VAL A 148 5.39 -1.12 1.02
C VAL A 148 4.36 -1.93 0.24
N GLU A 149 3.53 -2.68 0.95
CA GLU A 149 2.44 -3.48 0.38
C GLU A 149 1.10 -2.86 0.79
N ILE A 150 0.36 -2.30 -0.17
CA ILE A 150 -1.01 -1.85 0.05
C ILE A 150 -1.95 -3.03 -0.22
N VAL A 151 -2.78 -3.39 0.75
CA VAL A 151 -3.80 -4.45 0.65
C VAL A 151 -5.20 -3.84 0.79
N PRO A 152 -5.80 -3.36 -0.33
CA PRO A 152 -7.07 -2.64 -0.26
C PRO A 152 -8.25 -3.48 0.24
N SER A 153 -8.21 -4.80 0.07
CA SER A 153 -9.25 -5.73 0.54
C SER A 153 -9.30 -5.84 2.06
N GLU A 154 -8.17 -5.62 2.74
CA GLU A 154 -8.05 -5.66 4.20
C GLU A 154 -8.07 -4.26 4.82
N GLU A 155 -8.07 -3.21 3.99
CA GLU A 155 -7.90 -1.82 4.42
C GLU A 155 -6.62 -1.61 5.25
N ARG A 156 -5.55 -2.32 4.88
CA ARG A 156 -4.25 -2.31 5.54
C ARG A 156 -3.11 -1.96 4.60
N ILE A 157 -2.06 -1.36 5.17
CA ILE A 157 -0.78 -1.13 4.51
C ILE A 157 0.29 -1.79 5.36
N TYR A 158 1.09 -2.67 4.76
CA TYR A 158 2.24 -3.28 5.41
C TYR A 158 3.50 -2.53 4.98
N VAL A 159 4.30 -2.11 5.95
CA VAL A 159 5.53 -1.35 5.76
C VAL A 159 6.69 -2.22 6.25
N ALA A 160 7.31 -2.93 5.31
CA ALA A 160 8.41 -3.85 5.53
C ALA A 160 9.75 -3.11 5.69
N LEU A 161 9.90 -2.34 6.77
CA LEU A 161 11.10 -1.54 7.06
C LEU A 161 12.38 -2.39 7.07
N THR A 162 12.26 -3.66 7.43
CA THR A 162 13.36 -4.63 7.43
C THR A 162 13.88 -5.01 6.03
N ASP A 163 13.06 -4.82 5.01
CA ASP A 163 13.36 -5.04 3.58
C ASP A 163 13.73 -3.74 2.84
N MET A 164 13.66 -2.59 3.52
CA MET A 164 14.04 -1.30 2.94
C MET A 164 15.53 -1.29 2.56
N LYS A 165 15.82 -1.03 1.29
CA LYS A 165 17.18 -0.93 0.75
C LYS A 165 17.72 0.48 0.97
N LEU A 166 18.59 0.64 1.96
CA LEU A 166 19.35 1.88 2.14
C LEU A 166 20.60 1.88 1.24
N LYS A 167 21.26 3.04 1.07
CA LYS A 167 22.53 3.15 0.29
C LYS A 167 23.66 2.29 0.85
N SER A 168 23.50 1.75 2.05
CA SER A 168 24.37 0.77 2.69
C SER A 168 23.53 -0.44 3.08
N ASP A 169 24.15 -1.60 3.30
CA ASP A 169 23.47 -2.84 3.77
C ASP A 169 22.92 -2.74 5.22
N VAL A 170 22.73 -1.51 5.71
CA VAL A 170 22.08 -1.22 6.99
C VAL A 170 20.59 -1.51 6.87
N LYS A 171 20.03 -2.17 7.87
CA LYS A 171 18.60 -2.41 7.98
C LYS A 171 18.00 -1.59 9.12
N VAL A 172 16.70 -1.30 9.02
CA VAL A 172 15.94 -0.60 10.04
C VAL A 172 14.90 -1.57 10.59
N LYS A 173 14.78 -1.62 11.92
CA LYS A 173 13.78 -2.42 12.63
C LYS A 173 13.06 -1.54 13.63
N VAL A 174 11.74 -1.61 13.70
CA VAL A 174 10.94 -0.96 14.74
C VAL A 174 10.94 -1.85 15.99
N ASN A 175 11.17 -1.23 17.15
CA ASN A 175 11.03 -1.90 18.44
C ASN A 175 9.75 -1.44 19.15
N GLU A 176 9.46 -0.14 19.10
CA GLU A 176 8.26 0.48 19.66
C GLU A 176 7.78 1.58 18.72
N PHE A 177 6.47 1.70 18.53
CA PHE A 177 5.88 2.75 17.71
C PHE A 177 4.57 3.23 18.35
N ASP A 178 4.69 3.93 19.48
CA ASP A 178 3.56 4.54 20.18
C ASP A 178 3.49 6.03 19.87
N LEU A 179 2.54 6.41 19.01
CA LEU A 179 2.32 7.80 18.63
C LEU A 179 1.60 8.60 19.71
N GLU A 180 0.72 7.99 20.52
CA GLU A 180 -0.01 8.70 21.58
C GLU A 180 0.96 9.16 22.68
N GLN A 181 1.92 8.31 23.04
CA GLN A 181 2.93 8.59 24.06
C GLN A 181 4.21 9.26 23.53
N ASP A 182 4.32 9.47 22.20
CA ASP A 182 5.54 9.97 21.55
C ASP A 182 6.77 9.08 21.86
N ASP A 183 6.55 7.76 22.05
CA ASP A 183 7.60 6.75 22.27
C ASP A 183 7.84 5.96 20.99
N ILE A 184 8.82 6.43 20.21
CA ILE A 184 9.18 5.82 18.95
C ILE A 184 10.63 5.34 19.00
N ARG A 185 10.82 4.02 18.99
CA ARG A 185 12.13 3.37 19.15
C ARG A 185 12.42 2.42 18.00
N PHE A 186 13.61 2.58 17.42
CA PHE A 186 14.09 1.78 16.30
C PHE A 186 15.48 1.23 16.57
N SER A 187 15.83 0.15 15.90
CA SER A 187 17.17 -0.40 15.85
C SER A 187 17.71 -0.25 14.43
N LEU A 188 18.86 0.42 14.30
CA LEU A 188 19.68 0.34 13.10
C LEU A 188 20.57 -0.88 13.20
N LEU A 189 20.42 -1.80 12.25
CA LEU A 189 21.18 -3.03 12.16
C LEU A 189 22.30 -2.81 11.15
N VAL A 190 23.53 -2.60 11.65
CA VAL A 190 24.70 -2.38 10.81
C VAL A 190 25.40 -3.72 10.56
N PRO A 191 25.67 -4.11 9.31
CA PRO A 191 26.33 -5.38 9.03
C PRO A 191 27.75 -5.38 9.61
N VAL A 192 28.12 -6.49 10.25
CA VAL A 192 29.45 -6.66 10.87
C VAL A 192 30.35 -7.66 10.13
N GLN A 193 29.99 -7.99 8.89
CA GLN A 193 30.72 -8.92 8.02
C GLN A 193 31.41 -8.18 6.88
#